data_AF-A0A7C6UMN3-F1
#
_entry.id   AF-A0A7C6UMN3-F1
#
_cell.length_a   1.000
_cell.length_b   1.000
_cell.length_c   1.000
_cell.angle_alpha   90.00
_cell.angle_beta   90.00
_cell.angle_gamma   90.00
#
_symmetry.space_group_name_H-M   'P 1'
#
loop_
_entity.id
_entity.type
_entity.pdbx_description
1 polymer ?
#
loop_
_entity_poly.entity_id
_entity_poly.type
_entity_poly.pdbx_seq_one_letter_code
_entity_poly.pdbx_strand_id
1 'polypeptide(L)'
;MGVYFKVNEIKQNLNMAYQLMKQQDDLVKELYQIVEAHKPYQREDRKDIQEKFSDLKQLLVYDSLERSKRLTPLGAQKRDQLLEKYGAQNTPEVIAGITDEINERYNQRDTEKAKWVDLKVQFLKYSAKNYQELTGLKELENVSNRLRADYVAQRTNKVYQELVDEENEFWAMVKKIKSEKHNADKSPAFFADSYNVVTILIKQKMNLYKKQGRTGLLRTYNQHVRDCGGDPVRIEEGIQTADKYWRGREQKTLGSWTQSAQALRQEREGGKEVIKRTRERGL
;
A
#
# COMPACT_ATOMS: atom_id res chain seq x y z
N MET A 1 -30.26 7.62 -14.31
CA MET A 1 -28.84 7.23 -14.47
C MET A 1 -28.14 6.70 -13.20
N GLY A 2 -28.70 6.82 -11.98
CA GLY A 2 -28.01 6.43 -10.73
C GLY A 2 -28.03 4.95 -10.32
N VAL A 3 -28.93 4.12 -10.87
CA VAL A 3 -29.06 2.69 -10.49
C VAL A 3 -28.08 1.80 -11.26
N TYR A 4 -27.88 2.07 -12.56
CA TYR A 4 -26.95 1.31 -13.41
C TYR A 4 -25.48 1.49 -13.00
N PHE A 5 -25.09 2.70 -12.58
CA PHE A 5 -23.73 2.98 -12.08
C PHE A 5 -23.43 2.18 -10.80
N LYS A 6 -24.36 2.16 -9.84
CA LYS A 6 -24.22 1.37 -8.59
C LYS A 6 -24.13 -0.13 -8.83
N VAL A 7 -24.88 -0.67 -9.80
CA VAL A 7 -24.83 -2.11 -10.12
C VAL A 7 -23.50 -2.52 -10.76
N ASN A 8 -22.93 -1.67 -11.62
CA ASN A 8 -21.62 -1.94 -12.23
C ASN A 8 -20.47 -1.82 -11.24
N GLU A 9 -20.51 -0.85 -10.34
CA GLU A 9 -19.53 -0.71 -9.25
C GLU A 9 -19.58 -1.91 -8.28
N ILE A 10 -20.79 -2.38 -7.93
CA ILE A 10 -20.97 -3.60 -7.11
C ILE A 10 -20.44 -4.84 -7.85
N LYS A 11 -20.72 -4.98 -9.15
CA LYS A 11 -20.19 -6.11 -9.94
C LYS A 11 -18.66 -6.08 -10.05
N GLN A 12 -18.06 -4.90 -10.22
CA GLN A 12 -16.60 -4.75 -10.25
C GLN A 12 -15.97 -5.09 -8.89
N ASN A 13 -16.55 -4.61 -7.80
CA ASN A 13 -16.07 -4.90 -6.44
C ASN A 13 -16.22 -6.39 -6.08
N LEU A 14 -17.34 -7.02 -6.47
CA LEU A 14 -17.53 -8.47 -6.30
C LEU A 14 -16.59 -9.30 -7.16
N ASN A 15 -16.33 -8.88 -8.41
CA ASN A 15 -15.40 -9.58 -9.28
C ASN A 15 -13.95 -9.43 -8.79
N MET A 16 -13.56 -8.26 -8.26
CA MET A 16 -12.25 -8.04 -7.64
C MET A 16 -12.08 -8.84 -6.35
N ALA A 17 -13.11 -8.88 -5.49
CA ALA A 17 -13.12 -9.74 -4.31
C ALA A 17 -13.05 -11.23 -4.68
N TYR A 18 -13.76 -11.65 -5.74
CA TYR A 18 -13.70 -13.01 -6.27
C TYR A 18 -12.31 -13.37 -6.83
N GLN A 19 -11.63 -12.46 -7.52
CA GLN A 19 -10.26 -12.69 -7.99
C GLN A 19 -9.26 -12.77 -6.83
N LEU A 20 -9.41 -11.93 -5.80
CA LEU A 20 -8.62 -12.00 -4.56
C LEU A 20 -8.87 -13.35 -3.84
N MET A 21 -10.12 -13.77 -3.70
CA MET A 21 -10.49 -15.06 -3.14
C MET A 21 -9.92 -16.22 -3.97
N LYS A 22 -9.99 -16.17 -5.29
CA LYS A 22 -9.42 -17.19 -6.19
C LYS A 22 -7.89 -17.28 -6.11
N GLN A 23 -7.20 -16.14 -6.00
CA GLN A 23 -5.75 -16.09 -5.83
C GLN A 23 -5.30 -16.59 -4.45
N GLN A 24 -6.16 -16.42 -3.45
CA GLN A 24 -5.99 -16.99 -2.11
C GLN A 24 -6.30 -18.48 -2.10
N ASP A 25 -7.33 -18.96 -2.79
CA ASP A 25 -7.62 -20.39 -2.95
C ASP A 25 -6.43 -21.16 -3.55
N ASP A 26 -5.74 -20.55 -4.52
CA ASP A 26 -4.50 -21.08 -5.08
C ASP A 26 -3.38 -21.19 -4.02
N LEU A 27 -3.22 -20.20 -3.13
CA LEU A 27 -2.24 -20.28 -2.04
C LEU A 27 -2.64 -21.31 -1.00
N VAL A 28 -3.91 -21.30 -0.59
CA VAL A 28 -4.49 -22.23 0.37
C VAL A 28 -4.26 -23.67 -0.09
N LYS A 29 -4.55 -23.96 -1.36
CA LYS A 29 -4.31 -25.28 -1.96
C LYS A 29 -2.84 -25.69 -1.91
N GLU A 30 -1.93 -24.77 -2.22
CA GLU A 30 -0.49 -25.05 -2.24
C GLU A 30 0.08 -25.24 -0.82
N LEU A 31 -0.40 -24.46 0.15
CA LEU A 31 -0.10 -24.65 1.57
C LEU A 31 -0.63 -25.98 2.09
N TYR A 32 -1.87 -26.36 1.75
CA TYR A 32 -2.41 -27.68 2.09
C TYR A 32 -1.53 -28.81 1.55
N GLN A 33 -1.01 -28.69 0.32
CA GLN A 33 -0.14 -29.70 -0.26
C GLN A 33 1.23 -29.78 0.43
N ILE A 34 1.77 -28.66 0.92
CA ILE A 34 3.00 -28.65 1.73
C ILE A 34 2.76 -29.36 3.06
N VAL A 35 1.63 -29.05 3.69
CA VAL A 35 1.21 -29.64 4.95
C VAL A 35 1.02 -31.16 4.81
N GLU A 36 0.33 -31.62 3.76
CA GLU A 36 0.12 -33.06 3.49
C GLU A 36 1.42 -33.82 3.18
N ALA A 37 2.42 -33.15 2.60
CA ALA A 37 3.73 -33.73 2.31
C ALA A 37 4.61 -33.89 3.56
N HIS A 38 4.32 -33.16 4.64
CA HIS A 38 5.08 -33.22 5.88
C HIS A 38 4.71 -34.49 6.68
N LYS A 39 5.69 -35.30 7.11
CA LYS A 39 5.46 -36.45 8.01
C LYS A 39 6.28 -36.27 9.30
N PRO A 40 5.72 -36.58 10.48
CA PRO A 40 4.37 -37.13 10.73
C PRO A 40 3.32 -36.03 10.94
N TYR A 41 2.48 -35.78 9.93
CA TYR A 41 1.32 -34.90 10.04
C TYR A 41 0.22 -35.54 10.90
N GLN A 42 -0.07 -34.95 12.06
CA GLN A 42 -1.03 -35.49 13.03
C GLN A 42 -2.46 -35.04 12.70
N ARG A 43 -3.46 -35.82 13.14
CA ARG A 43 -4.89 -35.51 12.90
C ARG A 43 -5.31 -34.17 13.51
N GLU A 44 -4.69 -33.78 14.62
CA GLU A 44 -4.97 -32.53 15.33
C GLU A 44 -4.47 -31.33 14.54
N ASP A 45 -3.24 -31.38 14.01
CA ASP A 45 -2.69 -30.34 13.13
C ASP A 45 -3.58 -30.10 11.90
N ARG A 46 -4.15 -31.18 11.33
CA ARG A 46 -5.09 -31.06 10.20
C ARG A 46 -6.36 -30.29 10.56
N LYS A 47 -6.91 -30.56 11.74
CA LYS A 47 -8.13 -29.90 12.21
C LYS A 47 -7.87 -28.42 12.47
N ASP A 48 -6.75 -28.10 13.11
CA ASP A 48 -6.31 -26.72 13.35
C ASP A 48 -6.15 -25.93 12.05
N ILE A 49 -5.43 -26.48 11.07
CA ILE A 49 -5.23 -25.82 9.77
C ILE A 49 -6.56 -25.64 9.02
N GLN A 50 -7.46 -26.63 9.06
CA GLN A 50 -8.79 -26.52 8.47
C GLN A 50 -9.61 -25.41 9.10
N GLU A 51 -9.55 -25.26 10.42
CA GLU A 51 -10.20 -24.18 11.16
C GLU A 51 -9.64 -22.82 10.74
N LYS A 52 -8.32 -22.67 10.72
CA LYS A 52 -7.65 -21.43 10.27
C LYS A 52 -8.08 -21.03 8.85
N PHE A 53 -8.15 -21.98 7.91
CA PHE A 53 -8.61 -21.67 6.55
C PHE A 53 -10.11 -21.37 6.46
N SER A 54 -10.93 -21.97 7.33
CA SER A 54 -12.35 -21.63 7.44
C SER A 54 -12.53 -20.18 7.92
N ASP A 55 -11.77 -19.78 8.94
CA ASP A 55 -11.80 -18.42 9.47
C ASP A 55 -11.35 -17.40 8.43
N LEU A 56 -10.29 -17.69 7.66
CA LEU A 56 -9.85 -16.84 6.56
C LEU A 56 -10.95 -16.64 5.51
N LYS A 57 -11.65 -17.70 5.13
CA LYS A 57 -12.76 -17.60 4.17
C LYS A 57 -13.89 -16.73 4.72
N GLN A 58 -14.20 -16.84 6.02
CA GLN A 58 -15.22 -16.01 6.66
C GLN A 58 -14.81 -14.53 6.70
N LEU A 59 -13.57 -14.22 7.07
CA LEU A 59 -13.04 -12.85 7.05
C LEU A 59 -13.15 -12.21 5.67
N LEU A 60 -12.77 -12.93 4.61
CA LEU A 60 -12.90 -12.42 3.23
C LEU A 60 -14.35 -12.13 2.84
N VAL A 61 -15.29 -12.97 3.28
CA VAL A 61 -16.72 -12.73 3.06
C VAL A 61 -17.15 -11.46 3.79
N TYR A 62 -16.74 -11.28 5.05
CA TYR A 62 -17.07 -10.07 5.81
C TYR A 62 -16.48 -8.81 5.18
N ASP A 63 -15.21 -8.82 4.75
CA ASP A 63 -14.58 -7.72 4.03
C ASP A 63 -15.32 -7.37 2.73
N SER A 64 -15.75 -8.38 1.97
CA SER A 64 -16.52 -8.18 0.75
C SER A 64 -17.90 -7.54 1.02
N LEU A 65 -18.56 -7.99 2.09
CA LEU A 65 -19.83 -7.42 2.55
C LEU A 65 -19.64 -5.98 3.06
N GLU A 66 -18.54 -5.68 3.74
CA GLU A 66 -18.24 -4.33 4.22
C GLU A 66 -18.01 -3.38 3.05
N ARG A 67 -17.17 -3.75 2.09
CA ARG A 67 -16.90 -2.95 0.87
C ARG A 67 -18.16 -2.69 0.06
N SER A 68 -19.10 -3.64 0.05
CA SER A 68 -20.40 -3.48 -0.62
C SER A 68 -21.45 -2.76 0.23
N LYS A 69 -21.10 -2.31 1.45
CA LYS A 69 -22.00 -1.66 2.43
C LYS A 69 -23.20 -2.53 2.80
N ARG A 70 -22.99 -3.84 2.84
CA ARG A 70 -23.98 -4.89 3.16
C ARG A 70 -23.66 -5.67 4.42
N LEU A 71 -22.54 -5.36 5.07
CA LEU A 71 -22.18 -6.00 6.33
C LEU A 71 -23.18 -5.59 7.41
N THR A 72 -23.84 -6.58 8.00
CA THR A 72 -24.76 -6.36 9.13
C THR A 72 -23.96 -6.10 10.41
N PRO A 73 -24.55 -5.46 11.44
CA PRO A 73 -23.89 -5.28 12.73
C PRO A 73 -23.37 -6.58 13.34
N LEU A 74 -24.17 -7.66 13.25
CA LEU A 74 -23.74 -9.00 13.67
C LEU A 74 -22.55 -9.52 12.85
N GLY A 75 -22.52 -9.25 11.56
CA GLY A 75 -21.38 -9.59 10.69
C GLY A 75 -20.12 -8.83 11.08
N ALA A 76 -20.23 -7.53 11.38
CA ALA A 76 -19.11 -6.72 11.87
C ALA A 76 -18.57 -7.26 13.20
N GLN A 77 -19.45 -7.58 14.15
CA GLN A 77 -19.04 -8.18 15.43
C GLN A 77 -18.29 -9.51 15.23
N LYS A 78 -18.76 -10.39 14.33
CA LYS A 78 -18.09 -11.66 14.03
C LYS A 78 -16.73 -11.46 13.35
N ARG A 79 -16.64 -10.48 12.43
CA ARG A 79 -15.36 -10.09 11.84
C ARG A 79 -14.38 -9.65 12.92
N ASP A 80 -14.81 -8.77 13.81
CA ASP A 80 -13.96 -8.22 14.87
C ASP A 80 -13.51 -9.31 15.85
N GLN A 81 -14.38 -10.28 16.19
CA GLN A 81 -14.01 -11.47 16.96
C GLN A 81 -12.95 -12.33 16.27
N LEU A 82 -13.03 -12.50 14.94
CA LEU A 82 -12.01 -13.21 14.18
C LEU A 82 -10.69 -12.43 14.16
N LEU A 83 -10.72 -11.11 13.98
CA LEU A 83 -9.52 -10.28 14.05
C LEU A 83 -8.87 -10.36 15.44
N GLU A 84 -9.67 -10.31 16.51
CA GLU A 84 -9.21 -10.47 17.90
C GLU A 84 -8.61 -11.86 18.16
N LYS A 85 -9.25 -12.93 17.69
CA LYS A 85 -8.75 -14.33 17.79
C LYS A 85 -7.31 -14.45 17.28
N TYR A 86 -6.97 -13.73 16.22
CA TYR A 86 -5.64 -13.76 15.61
C TYR A 86 -4.74 -12.58 16.02
N GLY A 87 -5.18 -11.72 16.95
CA GLY A 87 -4.41 -10.55 17.39
C GLY A 87 -4.08 -9.57 16.27
N ALA A 88 -4.92 -9.48 15.25
CA ALA A 88 -4.70 -8.69 14.04
C ALA A 88 -5.63 -7.47 13.99
N GLN A 89 -5.21 -6.43 13.29
CA GLN A 89 -6.01 -5.21 13.10
C GLN A 89 -6.86 -5.26 11.82
N ASN A 90 -6.49 -6.12 10.87
CA ASN A 90 -7.15 -6.22 9.58
C ASN A 90 -6.99 -7.61 8.97
N THR A 91 -7.84 -7.94 7.99
CA THR A 91 -7.84 -9.23 7.30
C THR A 91 -6.51 -9.56 6.60
N PRO A 92 -5.83 -8.64 5.90
CA PRO A 92 -4.48 -8.89 5.37
C PRO A 92 -3.47 -9.38 6.40
N GLU A 93 -3.48 -8.84 7.62
CA GLU A 93 -2.61 -9.31 8.71
C GLU A 93 -2.94 -10.74 9.15
N VAL A 94 -4.23 -11.10 9.25
CA VAL A 94 -4.62 -12.48 9.58
C VAL A 94 -4.13 -13.46 8.51
N ILE A 95 -4.32 -13.11 7.24
CA ILE A 95 -3.85 -13.92 6.11
C ILE A 95 -2.33 -14.09 6.18
N ALA A 96 -1.58 -12.99 6.35
CA ALA A 96 -0.14 -13.04 6.46
C ALA A 96 0.32 -13.88 7.66
N GLY A 97 -0.31 -13.72 8.83
CA GLY A 97 0.04 -14.44 10.06
C GLY A 97 -0.21 -15.95 9.96
N ILE A 98 -1.41 -16.36 9.52
CA ILE A 98 -1.75 -17.78 9.37
C ILE A 98 -0.87 -18.44 8.30
N THR A 99 -0.70 -17.79 7.16
CA THR A 99 0.10 -18.37 6.07
C THR A 99 1.57 -18.46 6.44
N ASP A 100 2.09 -17.51 7.22
CA ASP A 100 3.43 -17.56 7.78
C ASP A 100 3.62 -18.69 8.79
N GLU A 101 2.70 -18.82 9.74
CA GLU A 101 2.74 -19.88 10.75
C GLU A 101 2.77 -21.28 10.09
N ILE A 102 1.90 -21.51 9.11
CA ILE A 102 1.87 -22.77 8.35
C ILE A 102 3.18 -22.94 7.55
N ASN A 103 3.65 -21.88 6.91
CA ASN A 103 4.87 -21.92 6.11
C ASN A 103 6.10 -22.26 6.97
N GLU A 104 6.28 -21.60 8.11
CA GLU A 104 7.40 -21.88 9.01
C GLU A 104 7.34 -23.30 9.57
N ARG A 105 6.14 -23.80 9.89
CA ARG A 105 5.98 -25.11 10.52
C ARG A 105 6.17 -26.28 9.56
N TYR A 106 5.72 -26.16 8.30
CA TYR A 106 5.66 -27.29 7.38
C TYR A 106 6.55 -27.15 6.13
N ASN A 107 6.94 -25.93 5.75
CA ASN A 107 7.66 -25.70 4.50
C ASN A 107 9.17 -25.88 4.65
N GLN A 108 9.72 -26.94 4.04
CA GLN A 108 11.16 -27.24 4.05
C GLN A 108 11.98 -26.37 3.09
N ARG A 109 11.35 -25.62 2.16
CA ARG A 109 12.00 -24.69 1.23
C ARG A 109 13.08 -25.32 0.33
N ASP A 110 13.01 -26.63 0.16
CA ASP A 110 13.94 -27.47 -0.59
C ASP A 110 13.58 -27.56 -2.08
N THR A 111 12.29 -27.53 -2.39
CA THR A 111 11.77 -27.55 -3.76
C THR A 111 11.46 -26.15 -4.31
N GLU A 112 11.42 -25.98 -5.63
CA GLU A 112 10.99 -24.72 -6.27
C GLU A 112 9.56 -24.33 -5.85
N LYS A 113 8.68 -25.33 -5.71
CA LYS A 113 7.32 -25.14 -5.22
C LYS A 113 7.31 -24.58 -3.80
N ALA A 114 8.09 -25.19 -2.91
CA ALA A 114 8.29 -24.77 -1.54
C ALA A 114 8.83 -23.33 -1.45
N LYS A 115 9.86 -23.00 -2.24
CA LYS A 115 10.41 -21.64 -2.36
C LYS A 115 9.39 -20.63 -2.90
N TRP A 116 8.57 -21.03 -3.87
CA TRP A 116 7.52 -20.15 -4.39
C TRP A 116 6.44 -19.85 -3.34
N VAL A 117 6.03 -20.84 -2.55
CA VAL A 117 5.09 -20.61 -1.44
C VAL A 117 5.71 -19.66 -0.41
N ASP A 118 6.97 -19.89 -0.04
CA ASP A 118 7.70 -18.99 0.87
C ASP A 118 7.74 -17.54 0.34
N LEU A 119 8.03 -17.36 -0.94
CA LEU A 119 8.02 -16.04 -1.58
C LEU A 119 6.63 -15.39 -1.52
N LYS A 120 5.56 -16.16 -1.76
CA LYS A 120 4.18 -15.67 -1.70
C LYS A 120 3.79 -15.26 -0.27
N VAL A 121 4.25 -16.00 0.73
CA VAL A 121 4.07 -15.64 2.15
C VAL A 121 4.80 -14.36 2.49
N GLN A 122 6.06 -14.20 2.05
CA GLN A 122 6.81 -12.95 2.22
C GLN A 122 6.10 -11.76 1.58
N PHE A 123 5.57 -11.93 0.36
CA PHE A 123 4.75 -10.92 -0.30
C PHE A 123 3.50 -10.56 0.51
N LEU A 124 2.78 -11.54 1.07
CA LEU A 124 1.60 -11.27 1.90
C LEU A 124 1.95 -10.48 3.17
N LYS A 125 3.10 -10.76 3.81
CA LYS A 125 3.58 -9.94 4.94
C LYS A 125 3.85 -8.49 4.53
N TYR A 126 4.46 -8.31 3.35
CA TYR A 126 4.64 -6.97 2.77
C TYR A 126 3.29 -6.28 2.52
N SER A 127 2.35 -6.95 1.84
CA SER A 127 1.01 -6.43 1.55
C SER A 127 0.25 -6.04 2.80
N ALA A 128 0.33 -6.83 3.88
CA ALA A 128 -0.31 -6.48 5.15
C ALA A 128 0.23 -5.17 5.74
N LYS A 129 1.55 -4.96 5.71
CA LYS A 129 2.18 -3.69 6.14
C LYS A 129 1.82 -2.55 5.20
N ASN A 130 1.82 -2.80 3.89
CA ASN A 130 1.46 -1.80 2.90
C ASN A 130 0.00 -1.35 3.05
N TYR A 131 -0.91 -2.29 3.35
CA TYR A 131 -2.32 -2.02 3.58
C TYR A 131 -2.54 -1.04 4.74
N GLN A 132 -1.80 -1.17 5.85
CA GLN A 132 -1.85 -0.21 6.96
C GLN A 132 -1.42 1.20 6.53
N GLU A 133 -0.33 1.30 5.76
CA GLU A 133 0.16 2.57 5.23
C GLU A 133 -0.86 3.21 4.27
N LEU A 134 -1.42 2.42 3.35
CA LEU A 134 -2.45 2.86 2.41
C LEU A 134 -3.71 3.35 3.12
N THR A 135 -4.12 2.68 4.19
CA THR A 135 -5.26 3.08 5.02
C THR A 135 -5.01 4.44 5.67
N GLY A 136 -3.85 4.62 6.32
CA GLY A 136 -3.48 5.90 6.93
C GLY A 136 -3.34 7.03 5.91
N LEU A 137 -2.80 6.76 4.71
CA LEU A 137 -2.76 7.73 3.63
C LEU A 137 -4.17 8.11 3.15
N LYS A 138 -5.09 7.15 3.07
CA LYS A 138 -6.48 7.43 2.67
C LYS A 138 -7.21 8.28 3.70
N GLU A 139 -6.98 8.03 4.98
CA GLU A 139 -7.48 8.89 6.06
C GLU A 139 -6.96 10.32 5.94
N LEU A 140 -5.64 10.49 5.76
CA LEU A 140 -5.02 11.80 5.57
C LEU A 140 -5.57 12.54 4.34
N GLU A 141 -5.77 11.83 3.22
CA GLU A 141 -6.36 12.38 2.01
C GLU A 141 -7.79 12.86 2.27
N ASN A 142 -8.61 12.04 2.94
CA ASN A 142 -9.99 12.38 3.28
C ASN A 142 -10.08 13.61 4.19
N VAL A 143 -9.24 13.69 5.22
CA VAL A 143 -9.17 14.85 6.11
C VAL A 143 -8.71 16.09 5.35
N SER A 144 -7.70 15.96 4.49
CA SER A 144 -7.18 17.07 3.68
C SER A 144 -8.23 17.60 2.70
N ASN A 145 -8.99 16.71 2.03
CA ASN A 145 -10.11 17.08 1.18
C ASN A 145 -11.21 17.81 1.95
N ARG A 146 -11.57 17.33 3.14
CA ARG A 146 -12.55 18.01 4.03
C ARG A 146 -12.12 19.44 4.36
N LEU A 147 -10.82 19.64 4.59
CA LEU A 147 -10.23 20.92 4.94
C LEU A 147 -9.90 21.81 3.72
N ARG A 148 -10.14 21.34 2.50
CA ARG A 148 -9.70 21.98 1.24
C ARG A 148 -8.19 22.24 1.19
N ALA A 149 -7.42 21.35 1.80
CA ALA A 149 -5.97 21.30 1.73
C ALA A 149 -5.53 20.53 0.47
N ASP A 150 -5.81 21.11 -0.70
CA ASP A 150 -5.73 20.43 -2.00
C ASP A 150 -4.32 19.91 -2.32
N TYR A 151 -3.25 20.62 -1.95
CA TYR A 151 -1.88 20.17 -2.22
C TYR A 151 -1.50 18.97 -1.36
N VAL A 152 -1.91 18.99 -0.08
CA VAL A 152 -1.68 17.84 0.80
C VAL A 152 -2.48 16.63 0.30
N ALA A 153 -3.74 16.83 -0.10
CA ALA A 153 -4.56 15.77 -0.67
C ALA A 153 -3.94 15.16 -1.94
N GLN A 154 -3.53 16.00 -2.90
CA GLN A 154 -2.89 15.55 -4.14
C GLN A 154 -1.58 14.80 -3.88
N ARG A 155 -0.73 15.33 -3.00
CA ARG A 155 0.54 14.68 -2.64
C ARG A 155 0.30 13.34 -1.93
N THR A 156 -0.70 13.28 -1.07
CA THR A 156 -1.11 12.04 -0.39
C THR A 156 -1.57 11.00 -1.40
N ASN A 157 -2.45 11.36 -2.34
CA ASN A 157 -2.90 10.46 -3.39
C ASN A 157 -1.74 10.01 -4.29
N LYS A 158 -0.79 10.87 -4.62
CA LYS A 158 0.40 10.48 -5.39
C LYS A 158 1.21 9.38 -4.67
N VAL A 159 1.52 9.58 -3.39
CA VAL A 159 2.24 8.59 -2.59
C VAL A 159 1.43 7.30 -2.44
N TYR A 160 0.11 7.40 -2.30
CA TYR A 160 -0.79 6.25 -2.28
C TYR A 160 -0.67 5.43 -3.58
N GLN A 161 -0.74 6.07 -4.76
CA GLN A 161 -0.61 5.36 -6.04
C GLN A 161 0.77 4.72 -6.20
N GLU A 162 1.85 5.41 -5.82
CA GLU A 162 3.21 4.85 -5.86
C GLU A 162 3.32 3.53 -5.06
N LEU A 163 2.65 3.44 -3.90
CA LEU A 163 2.64 2.21 -3.09
C LEU A 163 1.74 1.11 -3.67
N VAL A 164 0.63 1.47 -4.32
CA VAL A 164 -0.23 0.52 -5.03
C VAL A 164 0.50 -0.07 -6.23
N ASP A 165 1.18 0.77 -7.02
CA ASP A 165 1.97 0.34 -8.16
C ASP A 165 3.13 -0.58 -7.72
N GLU A 166 3.86 -0.22 -6.66
CA GLU A 166 4.92 -1.07 -6.09
C GLU A 166 4.39 -2.45 -5.66
N GLU A 167 3.22 -2.51 -5.01
CA GLU A 167 2.61 -3.79 -4.64
C GLU A 167 2.20 -4.63 -5.86
N ASN A 168 1.64 -3.99 -6.89
CA ASN A 168 1.29 -4.64 -8.15
C ASN A 168 2.52 -5.18 -8.89
N GLU A 169 3.63 -4.44 -8.88
CA GLU A 169 4.91 -4.88 -9.43
C GLU A 169 5.43 -6.12 -8.72
N PHE A 170 5.43 -6.13 -7.37
CA PHE A 170 5.82 -7.32 -6.61
C PHE A 170 4.90 -8.51 -6.89
N TRP A 171 3.59 -8.28 -6.95
CA TRP A 171 2.64 -9.32 -7.30
C TRP A 171 2.95 -9.93 -8.67
N ALA A 172 3.24 -9.10 -9.68
CA ALA A 172 3.60 -9.54 -11.01
C ALA A 172 4.90 -10.38 -11.00
N MET A 173 5.91 -9.98 -10.22
CA MET A 173 7.15 -10.74 -10.05
C MET A 173 6.89 -12.11 -9.42
N VAL A 174 6.13 -12.18 -8.32
CA VAL A 174 5.79 -13.43 -7.62
C VAL A 174 4.98 -14.37 -8.54
N LYS A 175 4.05 -13.83 -9.32
CA LYS A 175 3.26 -14.60 -10.28
C LYS A 175 4.12 -15.15 -11.43
N LYS A 176 5.03 -14.34 -11.97
CA LYS A 176 5.93 -14.74 -13.06
C LYS A 176 6.79 -15.92 -12.65
N ILE A 177 7.34 -15.89 -11.44
CA ILE A 177 8.14 -17.00 -10.88
C ILE A 177 7.32 -18.31 -10.78
N LYS A 178 6.00 -18.25 -10.47
CA LYS A 178 5.12 -19.45 -10.53
C LYS A 178 5.05 -20.05 -11.94
N SER A 179 4.89 -19.17 -12.94
CA SER A 179 4.59 -19.53 -14.32
C SER A 179 5.78 -20.04 -15.12
N GLU A 180 7.00 -19.88 -14.60
CA GLU A 180 8.21 -20.41 -15.25
C GLU A 180 8.33 -21.93 -15.15
N LYS A 181 7.34 -22.60 -14.54
CA LYS A 181 7.17 -24.06 -14.51
C LYS A 181 6.96 -24.78 -15.86
N HIS A 182 7.01 -24.12 -17.02
CA HIS A 182 6.70 -24.83 -18.29
C HIS A 182 7.55 -24.49 -19.52
N ASN A 183 8.61 -23.69 -19.41
CA ASN A 183 9.54 -23.57 -20.52
C ASN A 183 10.74 -24.47 -20.24
N ALA A 184 10.82 -25.60 -20.95
CA ALA A 184 11.93 -26.56 -20.92
C ALA A 184 13.31 -25.91 -21.19
N ASP A 185 13.32 -24.64 -21.62
CA ASP A 185 14.51 -23.84 -21.93
C ASP A 185 15.10 -23.05 -20.75
N LYS A 186 14.45 -22.99 -19.57
CA LYS A 186 14.96 -22.23 -18.42
C LYS A 186 15.61 -23.15 -17.38
N SER A 187 16.89 -22.90 -17.08
CA SER A 187 17.65 -23.70 -16.13
C SER A 187 17.20 -23.45 -14.67
N PRO A 188 17.33 -24.43 -13.77
CA PRO A 188 17.07 -24.27 -12.33
C PRO A 188 17.83 -23.10 -11.67
N ALA A 189 18.97 -22.68 -12.24
CA ALA A 189 19.72 -21.52 -11.78
C ALA A 189 18.93 -20.21 -11.96
N PHE A 190 18.18 -20.07 -13.05
CA PHE A 190 17.36 -18.88 -13.32
C PHE A 190 16.25 -18.70 -12.27
N PHE A 191 15.60 -19.80 -11.85
CA PHE A 191 14.59 -19.75 -10.79
C PHE A 191 15.22 -19.32 -9.46
N ALA A 192 16.37 -19.92 -9.10
CA ALA A 192 17.06 -19.60 -7.85
C ALA A 192 17.45 -18.12 -7.79
N ASP A 193 18.00 -17.57 -8.88
CA ASP A 193 18.36 -16.16 -8.96
C ASP A 193 17.13 -15.25 -8.85
N SER A 194 16.06 -15.55 -9.58
CA SER A 194 14.82 -14.77 -9.54
C SER A 194 14.17 -14.80 -8.15
N TYR A 195 14.10 -15.97 -7.51
CA TYR A 195 13.63 -16.13 -6.14
C TYR A 195 14.45 -15.28 -5.16
N ASN A 196 15.78 -15.36 -5.24
CA ASN A 196 16.68 -14.62 -4.35
C ASN A 196 16.53 -13.09 -4.54
N VAL A 197 16.51 -12.62 -5.78
CA VAL A 197 16.35 -11.19 -6.10
C VAL A 197 15.02 -10.65 -5.55
N VAL A 198 13.90 -11.32 -5.84
CA VAL A 198 12.59 -10.84 -5.37
C VAL A 198 12.47 -10.93 -3.85
N THR A 199 13.01 -11.99 -3.23
CA THR A 199 13.10 -12.11 -1.76
C THR A 199 13.85 -10.94 -1.15
N ILE A 200 15.02 -10.58 -1.69
CA ILE A 200 15.82 -9.45 -1.20
C ILE A 200 15.05 -8.13 -1.34
N LEU A 201 14.43 -7.89 -2.49
CA LEU A 201 13.67 -6.66 -2.73
C LEU A 201 12.49 -6.53 -1.76
N ILE A 202 11.69 -7.58 -1.57
CA ILE A 202 10.58 -7.57 -0.61
C ILE A 202 11.10 -7.29 0.81
N LYS A 203 12.15 -7.99 1.25
CA LYS A 203 12.75 -7.76 2.58
C LYS A 203 13.25 -6.34 2.76
N GLN A 204 13.94 -5.78 1.76
CA GLN A 204 14.42 -4.40 1.78
C GLN A 204 13.27 -3.41 1.95
N LYS A 205 12.16 -3.59 1.22
CA LYS A 205 10.98 -2.72 1.34
C LYS A 205 10.27 -2.89 2.67
N MET A 206 10.12 -4.12 3.15
CA MET A 206 9.56 -4.41 4.48
C MET A 206 10.33 -3.71 5.61
N ASN A 207 11.66 -3.64 5.51
CA ASN A 207 12.51 -2.98 6.51
C ASN A 207 12.31 -1.46 6.60
N LEU A 208 11.63 -0.85 5.62
CA LEU A 208 11.31 0.58 5.65
C LEU A 208 10.09 0.89 6.55
N TYR A 209 9.27 -0.11 6.89
CA TYR A 209 8.10 0.08 7.74
C TYR A 209 8.50 0.18 9.20
N LYS A 210 8.52 1.41 9.72
CA LYS A 210 8.70 1.74 11.13
C LYS A 210 7.33 1.89 11.82
N LYS A 211 7.32 1.96 13.16
CA LYS A 211 6.09 2.16 13.97
C LYS A 211 5.23 3.38 13.58
N GLN A 212 5.78 4.36 12.88
CA GLN A 212 5.08 5.60 12.47
C GLN A 212 4.67 5.60 10.99
N GLY A 213 4.99 4.54 10.24
CA GLY A 213 4.82 4.48 8.81
C GLY A 213 6.13 4.58 8.02
N ARG A 214 6.09 4.04 6.81
CA ARG A 214 7.20 3.99 5.86
C ARG A 214 7.40 5.33 5.15
N THR A 215 6.32 5.97 4.71
CA THR A 215 6.40 7.18 3.90
C THR A 215 6.70 8.39 4.78
N GLY A 216 7.48 9.34 4.25
CA GLY A 216 7.79 10.57 4.98
C GLY A 216 6.54 11.39 5.30
N LEU A 217 5.55 11.36 4.40
CA LEU A 217 4.30 12.08 4.55
C LEU A 217 3.47 11.53 5.73
N LEU A 218 3.15 10.23 5.71
CA LEU A 218 2.35 9.62 6.77
C LEU A 218 3.09 9.63 8.10
N ARG A 219 4.41 9.44 8.10
CA ARG A 219 5.23 9.55 9.31
C ARG A 219 5.13 10.93 9.96
N THR A 220 5.23 11.99 9.15
CA THR A 220 5.14 13.36 9.65
C THR A 220 3.75 13.65 10.20
N TYR A 221 2.71 13.19 9.50
CA TYR A 221 1.33 13.31 9.96
C TYR A 221 1.12 12.57 11.30
N ASN A 222 1.50 11.30 11.38
CA ASN A 222 1.36 10.51 12.61
C ASN A 222 2.15 11.09 13.78
N GLN A 223 3.31 11.69 13.53
CA GLN A 223 4.06 12.39 14.55
C GLN A 223 3.32 13.65 15.02
N HIS A 224 2.80 14.47 14.10
CA HIS A 224 2.00 15.65 14.42
C HIS A 224 0.75 15.31 15.24
N VAL A 225 0.04 14.23 14.88
CA VAL A 225 -1.11 13.73 15.63
C VAL A 225 -0.73 13.39 17.07
N ARG A 226 0.43 12.76 17.29
CA ARG A 226 0.95 12.46 18.63
C ARG A 226 1.35 13.72 19.39
N ASP A 227 2.04 14.65 18.75
CA ASP A 227 2.47 15.91 19.35
C ASP A 227 1.29 16.81 19.75
N CYS A 228 0.16 16.66 19.07
CA CYS A 228 -1.11 17.32 19.40
C CYS A 228 -1.93 16.58 20.47
N GLY A 229 -1.50 15.41 20.93
CA GLY A 229 -2.27 14.59 21.87
C GLY A 229 -3.63 14.12 21.33
N GLY A 230 -3.79 14.07 20.00
CA GLY A 230 -5.07 13.76 19.36
C GLY A 230 -6.04 14.94 19.26
N ASP A 231 -5.65 16.17 19.62
CA ASP A 231 -6.50 17.37 19.49
C ASP A 231 -6.86 17.63 18.02
N PRO A 232 -8.14 17.49 17.62
CA PRO A 232 -8.57 17.64 16.24
C PRO A 232 -8.26 19.03 15.67
N VAL A 233 -8.42 20.10 16.47
CA VAL A 233 -8.25 21.48 15.98
C VAL A 233 -6.79 21.72 15.60
N ARG A 234 -5.86 21.34 16.48
CA ARG A 234 -4.42 21.48 16.23
C ARG A 234 -3.93 20.58 15.10
N ILE A 235 -4.54 19.40 14.93
CA ILE A 235 -4.24 18.52 13.80
C ILE A 235 -4.65 19.19 12.48
N GLU A 236 -5.86 19.72 12.41
CA GLU A 236 -6.39 20.39 11.21
C GLU A 236 -5.59 21.65 10.86
N GLU A 237 -5.24 22.47 11.85
CA GLU A 237 -4.37 23.64 11.67
C GLU A 237 -3.00 23.26 11.10
N GLY A 238 -2.42 22.15 11.57
CA GLY A 238 -1.17 21.60 11.04
C GLY A 238 -1.28 21.20 9.57
N ILE A 239 -2.36 20.53 9.18
CA ILE A 239 -2.62 20.14 7.78
C ILE A 239 -2.76 21.38 6.89
N GLN A 240 -3.54 22.38 7.32
CA GLN A 240 -3.72 23.62 6.57
C GLN A 240 -2.43 24.44 6.46
N THR A 241 -1.60 24.43 7.51
CA THR A 241 -0.29 25.09 7.50
C THR A 241 0.66 24.39 6.52
N ALA A 242 0.66 23.05 6.51
CA ALA A 242 1.42 22.27 5.54
C ALA A 242 0.95 22.58 4.10
N ASP A 243 -0.35 22.65 3.85
CA ASP A 243 -0.90 23.00 2.52
C ASP A 243 -0.39 24.36 2.03
N LYS A 244 -0.48 25.39 2.88
CA LYS A 244 0.01 26.74 2.57
C LYS A 244 1.51 26.73 2.25
N TYR A 245 2.29 25.98 3.03
CA TYR A 245 3.73 25.85 2.81
C TYR A 245 4.04 25.20 1.44
N TRP A 246 3.39 24.09 1.11
CA TRP A 246 3.62 23.37 -0.15
C TRP A 246 3.14 24.18 -1.36
N ARG A 247 1.99 24.84 -1.25
CA ARG A 247 1.49 25.80 -2.26
C ARG A 247 2.51 26.90 -2.54
N GLY A 248 3.11 27.47 -1.48
CA GLY A 248 4.12 28.51 -1.59
C GLY A 248 5.47 28.02 -2.16
N ARG A 249 5.74 26.71 -2.15
CA ARG A 249 6.98 26.12 -2.67
C ARG A 249 6.87 25.78 -4.16
N GLU A 250 5.72 25.31 -4.64
CA GLU A 250 5.48 25.07 -6.07
C GLU A 250 5.27 26.37 -6.87
N GLN A 251 4.74 27.42 -6.26
CA GLN A 251 4.72 28.74 -6.89
C GLN A 251 6.12 29.34 -7.06
N LYS A 252 7.12 28.90 -6.30
CA LYS A 252 8.54 29.25 -6.45
C LYS A 252 9.27 28.30 -7.41
N THR A 253 8.64 27.97 -8.54
CA THR A 253 9.26 27.18 -9.63
C THR A 253 10.26 28.01 -10.43
N LEU A 254 11.13 27.34 -11.20
CA LEU A 254 12.16 27.97 -12.05
C LEU A 254 11.60 29.16 -12.85
N GLY A 255 10.36 29.06 -13.34
CA GLY A 255 9.67 30.14 -14.07
C GLY A 255 9.45 31.42 -13.26
N SER A 256 9.15 31.34 -11.96
CA SER A 256 9.02 32.52 -11.09
C SER A 256 10.38 33.19 -10.84
N TRP A 257 11.46 32.39 -10.80
CA TRP A 257 12.83 32.89 -10.71
C TRP A 257 13.30 33.49 -12.03
N THR A 258 12.93 32.91 -13.18
CA THR A 258 13.21 33.46 -14.51
C THR A 258 12.45 34.76 -14.76
N GLN A 259 11.18 34.84 -14.35
CA GLN A 259 10.38 36.06 -14.43
C GLN A 259 10.89 37.15 -13.48
N SER A 260 11.26 36.79 -12.25
CA SER A 260 11.87 37.75 -11.31
C SER A 260 13.25 38.23 -11.81
N ALA A 261 14.04 37.33 -12.41
CA ALA A 261 15.31 37.68 -13.03
C ALA A 261 15.14 38.51 -14.32
N GLN A 262 14.08 38.27 -15.11
CA GLN A 262 13.73 39.10 -16.28
C GLN A 262 13.22 40.47 -15.86
N ALA A 263 12.37 40.56 -14.83
CA ALA A 263 11.90 41.83 -14.27
C ALA A 263 13.08 42.68 -13.75
N LEU A 264 14.02 42.06 -13.02
CA LEU A 264 15.25 42.73 -12.57
C LEU A 264 16.18 43.17 -13.72
N ARG A 265 16.17 42.46 -14.86
CA ARG A 265 16.91 42.87 -16.07
C ARG A 265 16.23 44.04 -16.78
N GLN A 266 14.90 44.02 -16.89
CA GLN A 266 14.11 45.10 -17.48
C GLN A 266 14.16 46.39 -16.64
N GLU A 267 14.14 46.30 -15.31
CA GLU A 267 14.33 47.46 -14.42
C GLU A 267 15.74 48.07 -14.56
N ARG A 268 16.77 47.23 -14.74
CA ARG A 268 18.15 47.70 -15.00
C ARG A 268 18.33 48.32 -16.39
N GLU A 269 17.60 47.84 -17.39
CA GLU A 269 17.60 48.41 -18.74
C GLU A 269 16.84 49.74 -18.79
N GLY A 270 15.65 49.81 -18.16
CA GLY A 270 14.90 51.06 -17.99
C GLY A 270 15.67 52.12 -17.19
N GLY A 271 16.38 51.72 -16.13
CA GLY A 271 17.26 52.63 -15.38
C GLY A 271 18.45 53.16 -16.19
N LYS A 272 19.01 52.36 -17.11
CA LYS A 272 20.08 52.81 -18.02
C LYS A 272 19.56 53.73 -19.13
N GLU A 273 18.33 53.51 -19.60
CA GLU A 273 17.71 54.33 -20.63
C GLU A 273 17.29 55.72 -20.10
N VAL A 274 16.86 55.78 -18.84
CA VAL A 274 16.64 57.05 -18.12
C VAL A 274 17.95 57.84 -18.00
N ILE A 275 19.04 57.21 -17.56
CA ILE A 275 20.37 57.86 -17.43
C ILE A 275 20.90 58.35 -18.78
N LYS A 276 20.67 57.61 -19.87
CA LYS A 276 21.10 58.02 -21.23
C LYS A 276 20.30 59.22 -21.74
N ARG A 277 18.98 59.26 -21.52
CA ARG A 277 18.12 60.41 -21.88
C ARG A 277 18.37 61.65 -21.00
N THR A 278 18.80 61.49 -19.75
CA THR A 278 19.20 62.63 -18.90
C THR A 278 20.52 63.25 -19.38
N ARG A 279 21.46 62.44 -19.89
CA ARG A 279 22.72 62.93 -20.47
C ARG A 279 22.55 63.64 -21.82
N GLU A 280 21.58 63.24 -22.64
CA GLU A 280 21.34 63.85 -23.95
C GLU A 280 20.49 65.14 -23.89
N ARG A 281 19.91 65.48 -22.73
CA ARG A 281 19.07 66.69 -22.54
C ARG A 281 19.68 67.80 -21.69
N GLY A 282 20.94 67.68 -21.29
CA GLY A 282 21.64 68.80 -20.66
C GLY A 282 22.87 68.39 -19.87
N LEU A 283 24.03 68.52 -20.50
CA LEU A 283 25.12 69.40 -20.09
C LEU A 283 25.84 69.86 -21.35
#